data_AF-A0A5R8KIB7-F1
#
_entry.id   AF-A0A5R8KIB7-F1
#
_cell.length_a   1.000
_cell.length_b   1.000
_cell.length_c   1.000
_cell.angle_alpha   90.00
_cell.angle_beta   90.00
_cell.angle_gamma   90.00
#
_symmetry.space_group_name_H-M   'P 1'
#
loop_
_entity.id
_entity.type
_entity.pdbx_description
1 polymer ?
#
loop_
_entity_poly.entity_id
_entity_poly.type
_entity_poly.pdbx_seq_one_letter_code
_entity_poly.pdbx_strand_id
1 'polypeptide(L)' 'MSTATLFAEALSLAEDDRVRLIELLNESLGAPSHTENANDIEKTQSDEARQRFEAYSSGEIEAVDGRQLMNDLLARYH' A
#
# COMPACT_ATOMS: atom_id res chain seq x y z
N MET A 1 6.45 -25.92 -20.00
CA MET A 1 5.28 -25.23 -19.41
C MET A 1 5.48 -23.74 -19.63
N SER A 2 4.48 -23.03 -20.16
CA SER A 2 4.63 -21.59 -20.44
C SER A 2 4.29 -20.75 -19.20
N THR A 3 4.82 -19.53 -19.14
CA THR A 3 4.47 -18.55 -18.09
C THR A 3 2.97 -18.25 -18.05
N ALA A 4 2.31 -18.22 -19.22
CA ALA A 4 0.88 -18.03 -19.32
C ALA A 4 0.07 -19.19 -18.70
N THR A 5 0.54 -20.43 -18.87
CA THR A 5 -0.10 -21.62 -18.27
C THR A 5 0.04 -21.58 -16.75
N LEU A 6 1.24 -21.23 -16.25
CA LEU A 6 1.54 -21.17 -14.82
C LEU A 6 0.73 -20.07 -14.11
N PHE A 7 0.54 -18.93 -14.79
CA PHE A 7 -0.31 -17.84 -14.29
C PHE A 7 -1.79 -18.24 -14.21
N ALA A 8 -2.32 -18.92 -15.24
CA ALA A 8 -3.70 -19.39 -15.23
C ALA A 8 -3.96 -20.42 -14.12
N GLU A 9 -3.00 -21.32 -13.89
CA GLU A 9 -3.08 -22.31 -12.79
C GLU A 9 -3.04 -21.62 -11.42
N ALA A 10 -2.14 -20.66 -11.21
CA ALA A 10 -2.08 -19.90 -9.96
C ALA A 10 -3.38 -19.13 -9.67
N LEU A 11 -4.04 -18.57 -10.69
CA LEU A 11 -5.34 -17.90 -10.54
C LEU A 11 -6.50 -18.86 -10.29
N SER A 12 -6.36 -20.13 -10.69
CA SER A 12 -7.40 -21.15 -10.47
C SER A 12 -7.43 -21.70 -9.04
N LEU A 13 -6.40 -21.42 -8.23
CA LEU A 13 -6.32 -21.82 -6.83
C LEU A 13 -7.35 -21.07 -5.97
N ALA A 14 -7.74 -21.67 -4.84
CA ALA A 14 -8.53 -20.99 -3.81
C ALA A 14 -7.74 -19.81 -3.23
N GLU A 15 -8.44 -18.82 -2.67
CA GLU A 15 -7.82 -17.60 -2.17
C GLU A 15 -6.73 -17.86 -1.12
N ASP A 16 -7.00 -18.74 -0.15
CA ASP A 16 -6.05 -19.14 0.88
C ASP A 16 -4.78 -19.80 0.28
N ASP A 17 -4.97 -20.64 -0.75
CA ASP A 17 -3.87 -21.30 -1.45
C ASP A 17 -3.03 -20.32 -2.27
N ARG A 18 -3.65 -19.27 -2.83
CA ARG A 18 -2.92 -18.19 -3.53
C ARG A 18 -2.09 -17.37 -2.55
N VAL A 19 -2.65 -17.04 -1.38
CA VAL A 19 -1.91 -16.35 -0.31
C VAL A 19 -0.71 -17.20 0.12
N ARG A 20 -0.93 -18.49 0.37
CA ARG A 20 0.14 -19.42 0.76
C ARG A 20 1.22 -19.56 -0.31
N LEU A 21 0.83 -19.60 -1.59
CA LEU A 21 1.77 -19.64 -2.72
C LEU A 21 2.64 -18.37 -2.76
N ILE A 22 2.04 -17.19 -2.57
CA ILE A 22 2.77 -15.92 -2.53
C ILE A 22 3.78 -15.89 -1.37
N GLU A 23 3.39 -16.36 -0.18
CA GLU A 23 4.30 -16.48 0.96
C GLU A 23 5.53 -17.33 0.64
N LEU A 24 5.31 -18.54 0.10
CA LEU A 24 6.38 -19.46 -0.26
C LEU A 24 7.30 -18.91 -1.36
N LEU A 25 6.73 -18.17 -2.32
CA LEU A 25 7.51 -17.50 -3.37
C LEU A 25 8.38 -16.40 -2.79
N ASN A 26 7.85 -15.59 -1.86
CA ASN A 26 8.62 -14.56 -1.19
C ASN A 26 9.74 -15.15 -0.33
N GLU A 27 9.47 -16.22 0.43
CA GLU A 27 10.48 -16.97 1.17
C GLU A 27 11.59 -17.52 0.26
N SER A 28 11.22 -18.14 -0.87
CA SER A 28 12.17 -18.72 -1.82
C SER A 28 13.02 -17.68 -2.54
N LEU A 29 12.50 -16.48 -2.76
CA LEU A 29 13.21 -15.39 -3.43
C LEU A 29 14.07 -14.57 -2.45
N GLY A 30 14.01 -14.87 -1.15
CA GLY A 30 14.61 -14.03 -0.10
C GLY A 30 14.03 -12.62 -0.11
N ALA A 31 12.81 -12.46 -0.62
CA ALA A 31 12.09 -11.20 -0.56
C ALA A 31 11.75 -10.93 0.91
N PRO A 32 11.83 -9.66 1.36
CA PRO A 32 11.40 -9.32 2.71
C PRO A 32 9.99 -9.84 2.90
N SER A 33 9.76 -10.49 4.04
CA SER A 33 8.45 -11.04 4.38
C SER A 33 7.38 -9.93 4.26
N HIS A 34 6.14 -10.30 4.00
CA HIS A 34 5.04 -9.32 3.90
C HIS A 34 4.95 -8.44 5.16
N THR A 35 5.37 -8.97 6.30
CA THR A 35 5.55 -8.31 7.60
C THR A 35 6.69 -7.29 7.65
N GLU A 36 7.84 -7.55 7.01
CA GLU A 36 8.95 -6.59 6.94
C GLU A 36 8.59 -5.39 6.06
N ASN A 37 7.98 -5.65 4.89
CA ASN A 37 7.49 -4.57 4.03
C ASN A 37 6.34 -3.78 4.68
N ALA A 38 5.46 -4.44 5.43
CA ALA A 38 4.41 -3.76 6.18
C ALA A 38 4.98 -2.82 7.26
N ASN A 39 6.03 -3.25 7.97
CA ASN A 39 6.73 -2.42 8.95
C ASN A 39 7.42 -1.21 8.30
N ASP A 40 8.02 -1.39 7.12
CA ASP A 40 8.65 -0.30 6.40
C ASP A 40 7.62 0.73 5.88
N ILE A 41 6.46 0.25 5.41
CA ILE A 41 5.34 1.11 5.00
C ILE A 41 4.77 1.87 6.20
N GLU A 42 4.51 1.18 7.31
CA GLU A 42 3.97 1.78 8.52
C GLU A 42 4.92 2.84 9.09
N LYS A 43 6.22 2.53 9.13
CA LYS A 43 7.25 3.48 9.54
C LYS A 43 7.29 4.70 8.62
N THR A 44 7.29 4.50 7.31
CA THR A 44 7.33 5.60 6.33
C THR A 44 6.10 6.50 6.47
N GLN A 45 4.91 5.92 6.63
CA GLN A 45 3.67 6.68 6.85
C GLN A 45 3.68 7.44 8.17
N SER A 46 4.22 6.83 9.23
CA SER A 46 4.36 7.49 10.53
C SER A 46 5.34 8.67 10.47
N ASP A 47 6.47 8.50 9.77
CA ASP A 47 7.47 9.56 9.59
C ASP A 47 6.89 10.72 8.75
N GLU A 48 6.17 10.42 7.68
CA GLU A 48 5.49 11.42 6.85
C GLU A 48 4.40 12.18 7.63
N ALA A 49 3.57 11.47 8.40
CA ALA A 49 2.54 12.08 9.23
C ALA A 49 3.15 13.03 10.28
N ARG A 50 4.24 12.61 10.91
CA ARG A 50 4.98 13.44 11.85
C ARG A 50 5.57 14.68 11.19
N GLN A 51 6.23 14.53 10.04
CA GLN A 51 6.82 15.65 9.30
C GLN A 51 5.74 16.68 8.90
N ARG A 52 4.58 16.21 8.42
CA ARG A 52 3.46 17.08 8.07
C ARG A 52 2.88 17.80 9.28
N PHE A 53 2.77 17.11 10.41
CA PHE A 53 2.31 17.74 11.64
C PHE A 53 3.29 18.81 12.13
N GLU A 54 4.59 18.53 12.10
CA GLU A 54 5.63 19.51 12.45
C GLU A 54 5.57 20.73 11.53
N ALA A 55 5.47 20.54 10.21
CA ALA A 55 5.32 21.60 9.23
C ALA A 55 4.04 22.44 9.42
N TYR A 56 2.93 21.80 9.82
CA TYR A 56 1.71 22.53 10.16
C TYR A 56 1.89 23.35 11.44
N SER A 57 2.52 22.75 12.47
CA SER A 57 2.75 23.40 13.76
C SER A 57 3.72 24.59 13.67
N SER A 58 4.67 24.55 12.75
CA SER A 58 5.62 25.64 12.47
C SER A 58 5.04 26.72 11.56
N GLY A 59 3.86 26.49 10.97
CA GLY A 59 3.22 27.39 10.00
C GLY A 59 3.83 27.34 8.61
N GLU A 60 4.64 26.31 8.30
CA GLU A 60 5.20 26.08 6.96
C GLU A 60 4.13 25.65 5.96
N ILE A 61 3.13 24.89 6.42
CA ILE A 61 1.98 24.47 5.61
C ILE A 61 0.66 24.80 6.30
N GLU A 62 -0.38 25.06 5.52
CA GLU A 62 -1.74 25.26 6.02
C GLU A 62 -2.54 23.96 5.98
N ALA A 63 -3.39 23.75 6.99
CA ALA A 63 -4.36 22.65 6.97
C ALA A 63 -5.55 23.03 6.08
N VAL A 64 -6.03 22.07 5.30
CA VAL A 64 -7.24 22.22 4.48
C VAL A 64 -8.40 21.49 5.15
N ASP A 65 -9.61 22.06 5.08
CA ASP A 65 -10.82 21.34 5.49
C ASP A 65 -11.05 20.15 4.55
N GLY A 66 -10.91 18.94 5.09
CA GLY A 66 -11.03 17.71 4.33
C GLY A 66 -12.40 17.51 3.69
N ARG A 67 -13.49 17.98 4.31
CA ARG A 67 -14.83 17.86 3.72
C ARG A 67 -14.97 18.79 2.52
N GLN A 68 -14.46 20.00 2.65
CA GLN A 68 -14.48 20.97 1.56
C GLN A 68 -13.65 20.47 0.37
N LEU A 69 -12.42 20.00 0.62
CA LEU A 69 -11.56 19.43 -0.41
C LEU A 69 -12.23 18.25 -1.14
N MET A 70 -12.88 17.36 -0.40
CA MET A 70 -13.56 16.21 -1.00
C MET A 70 -14.76 16.63 -1.85
N ASN A 71 -15.54 17.60 -1.40
CA ASN A 71 -16.65 18.14 -2.20
C ASN A 71 -16.14 18.80 -3.48
N ASP A 72 -15.04 19.55 -3.41
CA ASP A 72 -14.42 20.21 -4.57
C ASP A 72 -13.85 19.20 -5.57
N LEU A 73 -13.27 18.10 -5.09
CA LEU A 73 -12.78 17.01 -5.95
C LEU A 73 -13.94 16.31 -6.66
N LEU A 74 -15.01 15.96 -5.93
CA LEU A 74 -16.19 15.35 -6.53
C LEU A 74 -16.83 16.26 -7.58
N ALA A 75 -16.89 17.57 -7.32
CA ALA A 75 -17.43 18.55 -8.26
C ALA A 75 -16.57 18.74 -9.53
N ARG A 76 -15.27 18.41 -9.48
CA ARG A 76 -14.35 18.54 -10.64
C ARG A 76 -14.34 17.32 -11.55
N TYR A 77 -14.68 16.14 -11.03
CA TYR A 77 -14.63 14.87 -11.77
C TYR A 77 -16.03 14.31 -12.12
N HIS A 78 -17.08 15.10 -11.87
CA HIS A 78 -18.45 14.90 -12.37
C HIS A 78 -18.78 15.94 -13.46
#